data_AF-A0A2K2VC44-F1
#
_entry.id   AF-A0A2K2VC44-F1
#
_cell.length_a   1.000
_cell.length_b   1.000
_cell.length_c   1.000
_cell.angle_alpha   90.00
_cell.angle_beta   90.00
_cell.angle_gamma   90.00
#
_symmetry.space_group_name_H-M   'P 1'
#
loop_
_entity.id
_entity.type
_entity.pdbx_description
1 polymer ?
#
loop_
_entity_poly.entity_id
_entity_poly.type
_entity_poly.pdbx_seq_one_letter_code
_entity_poly.pdbx_strand_id
1 'polypeptide(L)'
;PKAYIVLDPEELVVVSFPLVKLQPRELEFYKFGGAIGLDELIRDFRIPGVNKKLELVRPVEVGYVLSSIIGKESEVASMLRISIDTVMERVRVLSRRDEIGRTGVYINESLLPGESFEQRLKELAERKPALRRVILERW
;
A
#
# COMPACT_ATOMS: atom_id res chain seq x y z
N PRO A 1 -1.61 -8.92 6.90
CA PRO A 1 -0.96 -8.14 7.99
C PRO A 1 0.41 -7.66 7.53
N LYS A 2 0.89 -6.53 8.04
CA LYS A 2 2.19 -5.95 7.67
C LYS A 2 2.95 -5.57 8.94
N ALA A 3 4.25 -5.78 8.94
CA ALA A 3 5.18 -5.23 9.91
C ALA A 3 5.72 -3.90 9.40
N TYR A 4 6.02 -3.01 10.33
CA TYR A 4 6.64 -1.73 10.07
C TYR A 4 7.81 -1.56 11.05
N ILE A 5 8.96 -1.18 10.53
CA ILE A 5 10.15 -0.79 11.29
C ILE A 5 10.42 0.66 10.92
N VAL A 6 10.27 1.53 11.91
CA VAL A 6 10.55 2.96 11.79
C VAL A 6 12.03 3.17 12.10
N LEU A 7 12.77 3.83 11.20
CA LEU A 7 14.22 4.02 11.33
C LEU A 7 14.62 5.39 11.88
N ASP A 8 13.69 6.34 11.93
CA ASP A 8 13.91 7.68 12.45
C ASP A 8 12.70 8.18 13.26
N PRO A 9 12.90 9.08 14.25
CA PRO A 9 11.80 9.58 15.09
C PRO A 9 10.71 10.36 14.34
N GLU A 10 10.99 10.85 13.14
CA GLU A 10 10.05 11.61 12.32
C GLU A 10 9.22 10.70 11.39
N GLU A 11 9.47 9.39 11.42
CA GLU A 11 8.86 8.36 10.58
C GLU A 11 9.03 8.60 9.07
N LEU A 12 10.09 9.30 8.67
CA LEU A 12 10.37 9.59 7.26
C LEU A 12 10.89 8.36 6.50
N VAL A 13 11.55 7.45 7.22
CA VAL A 13 12.14 6.23 6.72
C VAL A 13 11.54 5.04 7.44
N VAL A 14 10.69 4.32 6.72
CA VAL A 14 9.98 3.14 7.25
C VAL A 14 10.21 1.96 6.34
N VAL A 15 10.73 0.87 6.91
CA VAL A 15 10.79 -0.43 6.25
C VAL A 15 9.49 -1.16 6.59
N SER A 16 8.74 -1.58 5.57
CA SER A 16 7.54 -2.39 5.77
C SER A 16 7.62 -3.67 4.97
N PHE A 17 7.11 -4.76 5.56
CA PHE A 17 7.07 -6.05 4.89
C PHE A 17 5.83 -6.84 5.30
N PRO A 18 5.31 -7.68 4.41
CA PRO A 18 4.13 -8.46 4.71
C PRO A 18 4.45 -9.60 5.68
N LEU A 19 3.55 -9.86 6.63
CA LEU A 19 3.67 -10.98 7.58
C LEU A 19 2.98 -12.27 7.09
N VAL A 20 2.30 -12.19 5.94
CA VAL A 20 1.66 -13.31 5.23
C VAL A 20 1.77 -13.04 3.74
N LYS A 21 1.48 -14.04 2.89
CA LYS A 21 1.53 -13.84 1.44
C LYS A 21 0.57 -12.72 1.01
N LEU A 22 1.10 -11.77 0.23
CA LEU A 22 0.30 -10.70 -0.35
C LEU A 22 -0.60 -11.26 -1.44
N GLN A 23 -1.87 -10.84 -1.44
CA GLN A 23 -2.75 -11.07 -2.57
C GLN A 23 -2.33 -10.22 -3.77
N PRO A 24 -2.66 -10.63 -5.01
CA PRO A 24 -2.35 -9.85 -6.21
C PRO A 24 -2.77 -8.38 -6.09
N ARG A 25 -3.98 -8.13 -5.56
CA ARG A 25 -4.49 -6.78 -5.35
C ARG A 25 -3.66 -5.94 -4.37
N GLU A 26 -3.16 -6.56 -3.30
CA GLU A 26 -2.31 -5.87 -2.32
C GLU A 26 -0.95 -5.48 -2.92
N LEU A 27 -0.41 -6.32 -3.82
CA LEU A 27 0.78 -5.98 -4.60
C LEU A 27 0.50 -4.85 -5.60
N GLU A 28 -0.64 -4.90 -6.28
CA GLU A 28 -1.05 -3.85 -7.20
C GLU A 28 -1.25 -2.49 -6.52
N PHE A 29 -1.59 -2.44 -5.22
CA PHE A 29 -1.63 -1.18 -4.48
C PHE A 29 -0.28 -0.47 -4.38
N TYR A 30 0.82 -1.22 -4.31
CA TYR A 30 2.16 -0.62 -4.36
C TYR A 30 2.42 -0.05 -5.76
N LYS A 31 2.11 -0.82 -6.82
CA LYS A 31 2.23 -0.36 -8.21
C LYS A 31 1.34 0.86 -8.50
N PHE A 32 0.13 0.90 -7.95
CA PHE A 32 -0.79 2.03 -8.06
C PHE A 32 -0.13 3.34 -7.59
N GLY A 33 0.67 3.28 -6.53
CA GLY A 33 1.42 4.42 -6.01
C GLY A 33 2.74 4.72 -6.72
N GLY A 34 3.14 3.96 -7.74
CA GLY A 34 4.43 4.13 -8.43
C GLY A 34 5.60 3.41 -7.74
N ALA A 35 5.41 2.16 -7.31
CA ALA A 35 6.50 1.35 -6.73
C ALA A 35 7.55 0.94 -7.77
N ILE A 36 8.83 1.13 -7.40
CA ILE A 36 10.02 0.72 -8.17
C ILE A 36 10.89 -0.23 -7.36
N GLY A 37 11.74 -1.00 -8.04
CA GLY A 37 12.75 -1.86 -7.44
C GLY A 37 14.01 -1.11 -7.00
N LEU A 38 14.91 -1.83 -6.33
CA LEU A 38 16.19 -1.30 -5.83
C LEU A 38 17.09 -0.80 -6.98
N ASP A 39 17.24 -1.58 -8.05
CA ASP A 39 18.09 -1.18 -9.19
C ASP A 39 17.55 0.05 -9.91
N GLU A 40 16.22 0.16 -10.03
CA GLU A 40 15.54 1.33 -10.61
C GLU A 40 15.75 2.56 -9.74
N LEU A 41 15.66 2.41 -8.41
CA LEU A 41 15.92 3.48 -7.46
C LEU A 41 17.38 3.97 -7.53
N ILE A 42 18.36 3.06 -7.58
CA ILE A 42 19.79 3.39 -7.72
C ILE A 42 20.05 4.18 -9.00
N ARG A 43 19.28 3.93 -10.06
CA ARG A 43 19.38 4.61 -11.36
C ARG A 43 18.54 5.88 -11.47
N ASP A 44 17.93 6.34 -10.37
CA ASP A 44 17.03 7.49 -10.34
C ASP A 44 15.88 7.37 -11.37
N PHE A 45 15.36 6.16 -11.53
CA PHE A 45 14.28 5.89 -12.48
C PHE A 45 12.97 6.45 -11.96
N ARG A 46 12.27 7.22 -12.79
CA ARG A 46 10.99 7.84 -12.46
C ARG A 46 9.87 7.15 -13.23
N ILE A 47 8.85 6.67 -12.52
CA ILE A 47 7.66 6.03 -13.11
C ILE A 47 6.39 6.79 -12.73
N PRO A 48 5.30 6.64 -13.50
CA PRO A 48 4.00 7.17 -13.10
C PRO A 48 3.45 6.45 -11.87
N GLY A 49 2.65 7.18 -11.09
CA GLY A 49 1.93 6.66 -9.93
C GLY A 49 0.75 7.56 -9.60
N VAL A 50 -0.17 7.10 -8.75
CA VAL A 50 -1.37 7.86 -8.37
C VAL A 50 -1.30 8.24 -6.90
N ASN A 51 -1.50 9.54 -6.64
CA ASN A 51 -1.45 10.08 -5.28
C ASN A 51 -2.79 9.86 -4.54
N LYS A 52 -2.84 10.27 -3.25
CA LYS A 52 -4.03 10.10 -2.41
C LYS A 52 -5.23 10.97 -2.84
N LYS A 53 -5.01 11.97 -3.69
CA LYS A 53 -6.04 12.85 -4.27
C LYS A 53 -6.61 12.33 -5.59
N LEU A 54 -6.28 11.09 -5.97
CA LEU A 54 -6.70 10.47 -7.23
C LEU A 54 -6.16 11.24 -8.46
N GLU A 55 -4.94 11.77 -8.35
CA GLU A 55 -4.21 12.38 -9.45
C GLU A 55 -3.09 11.44 -9.88
N LEU A 56 -3.07 11.12 -11.17
CA LEU A 56 -1.92 10.49 -11.83
C LEU A 56 -0.79 11.50 -11.90
N VAL A 57 0.31 11.18 -11.21
CA VAL A 57 1.58 11.88 -11.27
C VAL A 57 2.39 11.21 -12.37
N ARG A 58 2.65 11.93 -13.47
CA ARG A 58 3.49 11.44 -14.57
C ARG A 58 4.77 12.25 -14.65
N PRO A 59 5.95 11.61 -14.54
CA PRO A 59 7.21 12.31 -14.67
C PRO A 59 7.37 12.86 -16.10
N VAL A 60 7.99 14.04 -16.20
CA VAL A 60 8.49 14.64 -17.45
C VAL A 60 9.97 14.97 -17.27
N GLU A 61 10.64 15.46 -18.32
CA GLU A 61 12.08 15.78 -18.27
C GLU A 61 12.44 16.58 -17.01
N VAL A 62 11.70 17.67 -16.76
CA VAL A 62 11.81 18.50 -15.56
C VAL A 62 10.47 18.52 -14.82
N GLY A 63 10.43 17.88 -13.64
CA GLY A 63 9.24 17.83 -12.79
C GLY A 63 8.23 16.74 -13.19
N TYR A 64 6.95 17.05 -13.05
CA TYR A 64 5.84 16.12 -13.32
C TYR A 64 4.59 16.87 -13.79
N VAL A 65 3.68 16.14 -14.43
CA VAL A 65 2.33 16.61 -14.74
C VAL A 65 1.31 15.84 -13.92
N LEU A 66 0.21 16.51 -13.57
CA LEU A 66 -0.92 15.93 -12.85
C LEU A 66 -2.12 15.80 -13.76
N SER A 67 -2.84 14.69 -13.65
CA SER A 67 -4.14 14.53 -14.29
C SER A 67 -5.06 13.69 -13.41
N SER A 68 -6.33 14.09 -13.29
CA SER A 68 -7.33 13.28 -12.57
C SER A 68 -7.48 11.90 -13.21
N ILE A 69 -7.62 10.87 -12.37
CA ILE A 69 -7.90 9.50 -12.82
C ILE A 69 -9.39 9.19 -12.90
N ILE A 70 -10.26 10.05 -12.37
CA ILE A 70 -11.71 9.87 -12.36
C ILE A 70 -12.23 9.85 -13.80
N GLY A 71 -12.95 8.79 -14.17
CA GLY A 71 -13.45 8.56 -15.52
C GLY A 71 -12.39 8.11 -16.54
N LYS A 72 -11.17 7.83 -16.08
CA LYS A 72 -10.03 7.35 -16.88
C LYS A 72 -9.39 6.09 -16.31
N GLU A 73 -10.16 5.31 -15.54
CA GLU A 73 -9.63 4.22 -14.73
C GLU A 73 -9.01 3.11 -15.58
N SER A 74 -9.59 2.82 -16.76
CA SER A 74 -9.05 1.84 -17.71
C SER A 74 -7.71 2.29 -18.30
N GLU A 75 -7.57 3.57 -18.66
CA GLU A 75 -6.32 4.14 -19.17
C GLU A 75 -5.22 4.06 -18.11
N VAL A 76 -5.55 4.41 -16.87
CA VAL A 76 -4.63 4.36 -15.73
C VAL A 76 -4.22 2.93 -15.39
N ALA A 77 -5.16 1.98 -15.41
CA ALA A 77 -4.87 0.56 -15.20
C ALA A 77 -3.87 0.02 -16.22
N SER A 78 -4.08 0.36 -17.50
CA SER A 78 -3.16 0.00 -18.59
C SER A 78 -1.77 0.63 -18.39
N MET A 79 -1.72 1.93 -18.08
CA MET A 79 -0.46 2.66 -17.88
C MET A 79 0.36 2.10 -16.72
N LEU A 80 -0.29 1.78 -15.59
CA LEU A 80 0.35 1.25 -14.38
C LEU A 80 0.53 -0.28 -14.42
N ARG A 81 0.01 -0.95 -15.46
CA ARG A 81 0.04 -2.41 -15.64
C ARG A 81 -0.53 -3.16 -14.42
N ILE A 82 -1.72 -2.74 -13.99
CA ILE A 82 -2.50 -3.33 -12.90
C ILE A 82 -3.93 -3.58 -13.35
N SER A 83 -4.69 -4.37 -12.59
CA SER A 83 -6.10 -4.57 -12.88
C SER A 83 -6.92 -3.27 -12.75
N ILE A 84 -7.93 -3.13 -13.60
CA ILE A 84 -8.92 -2.05 -13.50
C ILE A 84 -9.69 -2.10 -12.17
N ASP A 85 -9.93 -3.31 -11.64
CA ASP A 85 -10.60 -3.53 -10.36
C ASP A 85 -9.83 -2.91 -9.20
N THR A 86 -8.49 -2.93 -9.25
CA THR A 86 -7.65 -2.23 -8.28
C THR A 86 -7.86 -0.72 -8.38
N VAL A 87 -7.81 -0.15 -9.59
CA VAL A 87 -8.00 1.30 -9.79
C VAL A 87 -9.38 1.75 -9.30
N MET A 88 -10.43 1.04 -9.70
CA MET A 88 -11.82 1.35 -9.32
C MET A 88 -12.04 1.29 -7.80
N GLU A 89 -11.45 0.31 -7.11
CA GLU A 89 -11.53 0.27 -5.65
C GLU A 89 -10.76 1.42 -5.01
N ARG A 90 -9.58 1.77 -5.52
CA ARG A 90 -8.81 2.91 -4.99
C ARG A 90 -9.60 4.20 -5.12
N VAL A 91 -10.23 4.43 -6.28
CA VAL A 91 -11.17 5.55 -6.48
C VAL A 91 -12.28 5.51 -5.43
N ARG A 92 -13.02 4.41 -5.34
CA ARG A 92 -14.13 4.26 -4.38
C ARG A 92 -13.72 4.51 -2.94
N VAL A 93 -12.61 3.91 -2.49
CA VAL A 93 -12.14 3.98 -1.09
C VAL A 93 -11.65 5.39 -0.75
N LEU A 94 -10.89 6.03 -1.65
CA LEU A 94 -10.36 7.37 -1.40
C LEU A 94 -11.46 8.43 -1.48
N SER A 95 -12.39 8.34 -2.44
CA SER A 95 -13.55 9.24 -2.51
C SER A 95 -14.44 9.13 -1.26
N ARG A 96 -14.77 7.90 -0.84
CA ARG A 96 -15.56 7.68 0.39
C ARG A 96 -14.85 8.20 1.64
N ARG A 97 -13.51 8.10 1.69
CA ARG A 97 -12.71 8.61 2.80
C ARG A 97 -12.78 10.14 2.89
N ASP A 98 -12.78 10.83 1.76
CA ASP A 98 -12.88 12.29 1.74
C ASP A 98 -14.29 12.76 2.12
N GLU A 99 -15.33 11.99 1.79
CA GLU A 99 -16.73 12.28 2.15
C GLU A 99 -17.08 11.98 3.62
N ILE A 100 -16.69 10.81 4.13
CA ILE A 100 -17.20 10.24 5.40
C ILE A 100 -16.10 10.18 6.48
N GLY A 101 -14.83 10.37 6.10
CA GLY A 101 -13.68 10.24 6.99
C GLY A 101 -13.02 8.86 6.96
N ARG A 102 -11.97 8.67 7.78
CA ARG A 102 -11.13 7.47 7.77
C ARG A 102 -11.73 6.35 8.62
N THR A 103 -11.99 5.20 8.00
CA THR A 103 -12.04 3.90 8.69
C THR A 103 -11.06 2.98 7.95
N GLY A 104 -10.28 2.14 8.66
CA GLY A 104 -9.33 1.28 7.92
C GLY A 104 -8.26 0.53 8.68
N VAL A 105 -8.11 0.70 10.00
CA VAL A 105 -7.17 -0.11 10.79
C VAL A 105 -7.95 -0.91 11.81
N TYR A 106 -7.87 -2.24 11.70
CA TYR A 106 -8.54 -3.16 12.62
C TYR A 106 -7.70 -3.43 13.87
N ILE A 107 -6.40 -3.62 13.70
CA ILE A 107 -5.43 -3.87 14.77
C ILE A 107 -4.20 -3.02 14.48
N ASN A 108 -3.73 -2.27 15.47
CA ASN A 108 -2.47 -1.54 15.47
C ASN A 108 -1.74 -1.83 16.77
N GLU A 109 -0.63 -2.55 16.70
CA GLU A 109 0.11 -3.03 17.87
C GLU A 109 1.57 -2.63 17.73
N SER A 110 2.09 -1.93 18.74
CA SER A 110 3.51 -1.62 18.85
C SER A 110 4.22 -2.76 19.58
N LEU A 111 5.46 -3.06 19.17
CA LEU A 111 6.30 -4.06 19.81
C LEU A 111 7.36 -3.39 20.68
N LEU A 112 7.70 -4.03 21.80
CA LEU A 112 8.82 -3.67 22.65
C LEU A 112 10.16 -4.15 22.06
N PRO A 113 11.29 -3.52 22.44
CA PRO A 113 12.60 -4.01 22.07
C PRO A 113 12.81 -5.46 22.56
N GLY A 114 12.92 -6.40 21.61
CA GLY A 114 13.11 -7.82 21.88
C GLY A 114 11.88 -8.71 21.60
N GLU A 115 10.71 -8.14 21.35
CA GLU A 115 9.57 -8.92 20.86
C GLU A 115 9.72 -9.24 19.37
N SER A 116 9.37 -10.47 18.98
CA SER A 116 9.33 -10.87 17.57
C SER A 116 7.95 -10.64 16.96
N PHE A 117 7.94 -10.27 15.67
CA PHE A 117 6.69 -10.09 14.92
C PHE A 117 5.86 -11.37 14.89
N GLU A 118 6.53 -12.52 14.70
CA GLU A 118 5.93 -13.84 14.59
C GLU A 118 5.23 -14.26 15.88
N GLN A 119 5.91 -14.10 17.02
CA GLN A 119 5.33 -14.40 18.32
C GLN A 119 4.10 -13.51 18.56
N ARG A 120 4.25 -12.21 18.37
CA ARG A 120 3.16 -11.28 18.65
C ARG A 120 1.95 -11.51 17.74
N LEU A 121 2.20 -11.80 16.45
CA LEU A 121 1.15 -12.14 15.50
C LEU A 121 0.39 -13.41 15.92
N LYS A 122 1.10 -14.44 16.39
CA LYS A 122 0.50 -15.69 16.88
C LYS A 122 -0.40 -15.44 18.09
N GLU A 123 0.09 -14.71 19.09
CA GLU A 123 -0.69 -14.34 20.28
C GLU A 123 -1.96 -13.56 19.92
N LEU A 124 -1.87 -12.62 18.97
CA LEU A 124 -3.01 -11.85 18.49
C LEU A 124 -4.01 -12.75 17.76
N ALA A 125 -3.55 -13.70 16.94
CA ALA A 125 -4.40 -14.64 16.22
C ALA A 125 -5.14 -15.61 17.16
N GLU A 126 -4.55 -15.95 18.31
CA GLU A 126 -5.23 -16.73 19.35
C GLU A 126 -6.43 -15.98 19.95
N ARG A 127 -6.35 -14.65 20.04
CA ARG A 127 -7.41 -13.81 20.63
C ARG A 127 -8.40 -13.24 19.61
N LYS A 128 -8.02 -13.15 18.32
CA LYS A 128 -8.78 -12.47 17.27
C LYS A 128 -9.10 -13.43 16.11
N PRO A 129 -10.31 -14.02 16.05
CA PRO A 129 -10.68 -15.01 15.03
C PRO A 129 -10.54 -14.51 13.58
N ALA A 130 -10.85 -13.24 13.32
CA ALA A 130 -10.72 -12.63 11.99
C ALA A 130 -9.27 -12.60 11.50
N LEU A 131 -8.32 -12.28 12.39
CA LEU A 131 -6.89 -12.31 12.08
C LEU A 131 -6.40 -13.74 11.85
N ARG A 132 -6.84 -14.69 12.69
CA ARG A 132 -6.50 -16.11 12.55
C ARG A 132 -6.89 -16.66 11.18
N ARG A 133 -8.10 -16.36 10.71
CA ARG A 133 -8.59 -16.79 9.40
C ARG A 133 -7.67 -16.29 8.28
N VAL A 134 -7.31 -15.00 8.31
CA VAL A 134 -6.40 -14.39 7.32
C VAL A 134 -5.03 -15.05 7.32
N ILE A 135 -4.48 -15.40 8.48
CA ILE A 135 -3.19 -16.10 8.58
C ILE A 135 -3.30 -17.49 7.97
N LEU A 136 -4.31 -18.28 8.35
CA LEU A 136 -4.49 -19.66 7.85
C LEU A 136 -4.71 -19.73 6.33
N GLU A 137 -5.40 -18.74 5.74
CA GLU A 137 -5.65 -18.69 4.30
C GLU A 137 -4.43 -18.27 3.47
N ARG A 138 -3.45 -17.60 4.08
CA ARG A 138 -2.37 -16.89 3.38
C ARG A 138 -0.96 -17.27 3.83
N TRP A 139 -0.82 -18.26 4.71
CA TRP A 139 0.48 -18.77 5.14
C TRP A 139 1.14 -19.60 4.04
#